data_AF-A0A158KEK3-F1
#
_entry.id   AF-A0A158KEK3-F1
#
_cell.length_a   1.000
_cell.length_b   1.000
_cell.length_c   1.000
_cell.angle_alpha   90.00
_cell.angle_beta   90.00
_cell.angle_gamma   90.00
#
_symmetry.space_group_name_H-M   'P 1'
#
loop_
_entity.id
_entity.type
_entity.pdbx_description
1 polymer ?
#
loop_
_entity_poly.entity_id
_entity_poly.type
_entity_poly.pdbx_seq_one_letter_code
_entity_poly.pdbx_strand_id
1 'polypeptide(L)'
;MSTVSPQQFFSAQSVQVQNVFGAFQAAFDGIEKLTTLNLQVVKTSLAENQVIVEKALATRSPQEFVELSTSVAKATGEKASLYGKQVKEIVSNMQSEASTTAKSQLAEYQREGQEVLNKFTKKPVLESGVVVAP
;
A
#
# COMPACT_ATOMS: atom_id res chain seq x y z
N MET A 1 -32.84 -25.20 7.24
CA MET A 1 -32.69 -23.80 6.82
C MET A 1 -31.56 -23.20 7.63
N SER A 2 -30.44 -22.86 7.00
CA SER A 2 -29.29 -22.28 7.69
C SER A 2 -29.61 -20.82 8.01
N THR A 3 -29.99 -20.53 9.25
CA THR A 3 -30.18 -19.15 9.72
C THR A 3 -28.80 -18.53 9.87
N VAL A 4 -28.47 -17.56 9.02
CA VAL A 4 -27.30 -16.70 9.21
C VAL A 4 -27.44 -16.07 10.59
N SER A 5 -26.52 -16.39 11.51
CA SER A 5 -26.61 -15.87 12.87
C SER A 5 -26.36 -14.36 12.88
N PRO A 6 -27.05 -13.57 13.74
CA PRO A 6 -26.82 -12.14 13.84
C PRO A 6 -25.34 -11.78 14.03
N GLN A 7 -24.60 -12.56 14.82
CA GLN A 7 -23.16 -12.39 15.02
C GLN A 7 -22.35 -12.41 13.71
N GLN A 8 -22.66 -13.30 12.75
CA GLN A 8 -21.96 -13.36 11.47
C GLN A 8 -22.28 -12.16 10.56
N PHE A 9 -23.47 -11.58 10.70
CA PHE A 9 -23.85 -10.39 9.95
C PHE A 9 -23.15 -9.13 10.49
N PHE A 10 -23.06 -9.00 11.83
CA PHE A 10 -22.34 -7.91 12.47
C PHE A 10 -20.83 -7.98 12.22
N SER A 11 -20.22 -9.17 12.24
CA SER A 11 -18.78 -9.32 11.93
C SER A 11 -18.48 -8.95 10.47
N ALA A 12 -19.26 -9.44 9.52
CA ALA A 12 -19.11 -9.09 8.09
C ALA A 12 -19.19 -7.58 7.85
N GLN A 13 -20.14 -6.89 8.50
CA GLN A 13 -20.30 -5.45 8.37
C GLN A 13 -19.14 -4.66 9.01
N SER A 14 -18.61 -5.12 10.15
CA SER A 14 -17.44 -4.51 10.80
C SER A 14 -16.15 -4.63 9.95
N VAL A 15 -15.96 -5.76 9.28
CA VAL A 15 -14.85 -6.03 8.36
C VAL A 15 -14.87 -5.09 7.15
N GLN A 16 -16.05 -4.85 6.58
CA GLN A 16 -16.23 -3.96 5.44
C GLN A 16 -15.87 -2.51 5.81
N VAL A 17 -16.27 -2.07 7.01
CA VAL A 17 -15.90 -0.74 7.55
C VAL A 17 -14.39 -0.64 7.75
N GLN A 18 -13.75 -1.65 8.36
CA GLN A 18 -12.29 -1.65 8.55
C GLN A 18 -11.51 -1.62 7.24
N ASN A 19 -11.97 -2.35 6.21
CA ASN A 19 -11.34 -2.31 4.88
C ASN A 19 -11.39 -0.92 4.24
N VAL A 20 -12.51 -0.21 4.38
CA VAL A 20 -12.66 1.16 3.86
C VAL A 20 -11.71 2.12 4.59
N PHE A 21 -11.61 2.03 5.91
CA PHE A 21 -10.66 2.85 6.69
C PHE A 21 -9.20 2.53 6.37
N GLY A 22 -8.85 1.24 6.19
CA GLY A 22 -7.52 0.84 5.75
C GLY A 22 -7.17 1.38 4.36
N ALA A 23 -8.13 1.38 3.43
CA ALA A 23 -7.95 1.98 2.11
C ALA A 23 -7.75 3.51 2.18
N PHE A 24 -8.52 4.21 3.02
CA PHE A 24 -8.30 5.64 3.24
C PHE A 24 -6.94 5.93 3.85
N GLN A 25 -6.50 5.14 4.82
CA GLN A 25 -5.19 5.30 5.44
C GLN A 25 -4.05 5.13 4.42
N ALA A 26 -4.09 4.07 3.60
CA ALA A 26 -3.13 3.87 2.52
C ALA A 26 -3.16 5.01 1.48
N ALA A 27 -4.35 5.53 1.16
CA ALA A 27 -4.49 6.67 0.27
C ALA A 27 -3.85 7.95 0.83
N PHE A 28 -4.09 8.27 2.10
CA PHE A 28 -3.48 9.44 2.75
C PHE A 28 -1.96 9.33 2.86
N ASP A 29 -1.45 8.17 3.24
CA ASP A 29 0.00 7.92 3.28
C ASP A 29 0.65 8.08 1.89
N GLY A 30 0.00 7.58 0.83
CA GLY A 30 0.50 7.79 -0.52
C GLY A 30 0.46 9.26 -0.97
N ILE A 31 -0.56 10.03 -0.58
CA ILE A 31 -0.61 11.48 -0.84
C ILE A 31 0.54 12.20 -0.12
N GLU A 32 0.81 11.84 1.14
CA GLU A 32 1.93 12.40 1.91
C GLU A 32 3.28 12.11 1.24
N LYS A 33 3.49 10.85 0.83
CA LYS A 33 4.71 10.42 0.12
C LYS A 33 4.87 11.13 -1.22
N LEU A 34 3.80 11.26 -2.01
CA LEU A 34 3.82 12.00 -3.29
C LEU A 34 4.12 13.48 -3.08
N THR A 35 3.52 14.09 -2.06
CA THR A 35 3.75 15.51 -1.72
C THR A 35 5.21 15.73 -1.32
N THR A 36 5.73 14.86 -0.44
CA THR A 36 7.12 14.88 0.01
C THR A 36 8.09 14.74 -1.17
N LEU A 37 7.84 13.78 -2.07
CA LEU A 37 8.63 13.57 -3.27
C LEU A 37 8.63 14.81 -4.16
N ASN A 38 7.46 15.38 -4.45
CA ASN A 38 7.35 16.58 -5.29
C ASN A 38 8.11 17.77 -4.69
N LEU A 39 7.98 18.00 -3.38
CA LEU A 39 8.72 19.07 -2.70
C LEU A 39 10.24 18.85 -2.76
N GLN A 40 10.70 17.60 -2.61
CA GLN A 40 12.12 17.26 -2.75
C GLN A 40 12.63 17.53 -4.17
N VAL A 41 11.87 17.13 -5.20
CA VAL A 41 12.22 17.37 -6.60
C VAL A 41 12.28 18.86 -6.90
N VAL A 42 11.32 19.66 -6.44
CA VAL A 42 11.30 21.11 -6.63
C VAL A 42 12.52 21.76 -5.96
N LYS A 43 12.78 21.44 -4.69
CA LYS A 43 13.95 21.99 -3.95
C LYS A 43 15.26 21.64 -4.64
N THR A 44 15.41 20.38 -5.04
CA THR A 44 16.62 19.90 -5.73
C THR A 44 16.78 20.60 -7.08
N SER A 45 15.71 20.68 -7.87
CA SER A 45 15.72 21.34 -9.19
C SER A 45 16.08 22.82 -9.09
N LEU A 46 15.62 23.52 -8.04
CA LEU A 46 15.96 24.92 -7.82
C LEU A 46 17.47 25.11 -7.55
N ALA A 47 18.04 24.30 -6.65
CA ALA A 47 19.47 24.33 -6.35
C ALA A 47 20.33 23.98 -7.57
N GLU A 48 19.89 22.99 -8.35
CA GLU A 48 20.58 22.59 -9.57
C GLU A 48 20.51 23.64 -10.67
N ASN A 49 19.36 24.30 -10.84
CA ASN A 49 19.19 25.39 -11.80
C ASN A 49 20.08 26.58 -11.47
N GLN A 50 20.26 26.90 -10.18
CA GLN A 50 21.24 27.92 -9.77
C GLN A 50 22.65 27.57 -10.30
N VAL A 51 23.10 26.33 -10.08
CA VAL A 51 24.40 25.84 -10.55
C VAL A 51 24.49 25.84 -12.08
N ILE A 52 23.41 25.49 -12.79
CA ILE A 52 23.35 25.51 -14.26
C ILE A 52 23.51 26.95 -14.77
N VAL A 53 22.82 27.92 -14.17
CA VAL A 53 22.94 29.34 -14.53
C VAL A 53 24.35 29.85 -14.28
N GLU A 54 24.95 29.54 -13.12
CA GLU A 54 26.34 29.91 -12.82
C GLU A 54 27.32 29.33 -13.84
N LYS A 55 27.16 28.05 -14.22
CA LYS A 55 27.96 27.40 -15.26
C LYS A 55 27.76 28.04 -16.62
N ALA A 56 26.52 28.34 -17.01
CA ALA A 56 26.20 28.96 -18.29
C ALA A 56 26.88 30.33 -18.41
N LEU A 57 26.82 31.15 -17.36
CA LEU A 57 27.48 32.46 -17.31
C LEU A 57 29.02 32.37 -17.33
N ALA A 58 29.60 31.27 -16.87
CA ALA A 58 31.04 31.03 -16.87
C ALA A 58 31.59 30.47 -18.19
N THR A 59 30.72 30.02 -19.12
CA THR A 59 31.16 29.49 -20.42
C THR A 59 31.87 30.55 -21.26
N ARG A 60 32.95 30.15 -21.93
CA ARG A 60 33.82 31.04 -22.72
C ARG A 60 33.68 30.83 -24.23
N SER A 61 33.00 29.77 -24.64
CA SER A 61 32.81 29.43 -26.05
C SER A 61 31.41 28.84 -26.33
N PRO A 62 30.92 28.94 -27.57
CA PRO A 62 29.69 28.27 -27.99
C PRO A 62 29.74 26.75 -27.80
N GLN A 63 30.92 26.14 -27.96
CA GLN A 63 31.13 24.69 -27.79
C GLN A 63 30.87 24.27 -26.34
N GLU A 64 31.44 24.99 -25.36
CA GLU A 64 31.20 24.74 -23.92
C GLU A 64 29.72 24.87 -23.56
N PHE A 65 28.99 25.81 -24.18
CA PHE A 65 27.55 25.97 -23.97
C PHE A 65 26.73 24.80 -24.52
N VAL A 66 27.10 24.26 -25.70
CA VAL A 66 26.45 23.07 -26.28
C VAL A 66 26.70 21.83 -25.42
N GLU A 67 27.92 21.67 -24.91
CA GLU A 67 28.26 20.60 -23.98
C GLU A 67 27.45 20.69 -22.67
N LEU A 68 27.35 21.89 -22.10
CA LEU A 68 26.51 22.15 -20.93
C LEU A 68 25.04 21.80 -21.20
N SER A 69 24.49 22.26 -22.32
CA SER A 69 23.11 21.99 -22.73
C SER A 69 22.84 20.49 -22.88
N THR A 70 23.77 19.76 -23.49
CA THR A 70 23.68 18.30 -23.66
C THR A 70 23.72 17.59 -22.30
N SER A 71 24.61 18.02 -21.40
CA SER A 71 24.71 17.49 -20.04
C SER A 71 23.41 17.69 -19.24
N VAL A 72 22.83 18.89 -19.31
CA VAL A 72 21.55 19.22 -18.65
C VAL A 72 20.41 18.39 -19.22
N ALA A 73 20.33 18.24 -20.54
CA ALA A 73 19.30 17.41 -21.17
C ALA A 73 19.38 15.95 -20.72
N LYS A 74 20.59 15.37 -20.68
CA LYS A 74 20.82 14.01 -20.20
C LYS A 74 20.38 13.85 -18.74
N ALA A 75 20.85 14.72 -17.85
CA ALA A 75 20.51 14.68 -16.44
C ALA A 75 18.99 14.83 -16.19
N THR A 76 18.33 15.68 -16.99
CA THR A 76 16.88 15.87 -16.91
C THR A 76 16.12 14.59 -17.29
N GLY A 77 16.55 13.90 -18.35
CA GLY A 77 15.98 12.61 -18.74
C GLY A 77 16.13 11.54 -17.66
N GLU A 78 17.31 11.44 -17.05
CA GLU A 78 17.59 10.50 -15.95
C GLU A 78 16.70 10.79 -14.72
N LYS A 79 16.55 12.07 -14.35
CA LYS A 79 15.69 12.51 -13.23
C LYS A 79 14.22 12.22 -13.48
N ALA A 80 13.72 12.47 -14.70
CA ALA A 80 12.34 12.16 -15.05
C ALA A 80 12.04 10.66 -14.96
N SER A 81 12.97 9.82 -15.43
CA SER A 81 12.87 8.35 -15.31
C SER A 81 12.86 7.90 -13.84
N LEU A 82 13.74 8.47 -13.02
CA LEU A 82 13.79 8.17 -11.59
C LEU A 82 12.50 8.60 -10.87
N TYR A 83 12.03 9.83 -11.10
CA TYR A 83 10.78 10.33 -10.54
C TYR A 83 9.60 9.43 -10.91
N GLY A 84 9.49 9.00 -12.18
CA GLY A 84 8.46 8.07 -12.61
C GLY A 84 8.52 6.72 -11.89
N LYS A 85 9.73 6.18 -11.65
CA LYS A 85 9.91 4.95 -10.85
C LYS A 85 9.47 5.14 -9.39
N GLN A 86 9.84 6.26 -8.76
CA GLN A 86 9.47 6.57 -7.38
C GLN A 86 7.95 6.75 -7.22
N VAL A 87 7.29 7.44 -8.16
CA VAL A 87 5.83 7.55 -8.18
C VAL A 87 5.18 6.17 -8.32
N LYS A 88 5.69 5.34 -9.25
CA LYS A 88 5.20 3.97 -9.42
C LYS A 88 5.35 3.14 -8.15
N GLU A 89 6.47 3.27 -7.45
CA GLU A 89 6.72 2.58 -6.18
C GLU A 89 5.71 3.01 -5.11
N ILE A 90 5.47 4.32 -4.93
CA ILE A 90 4.49 4.84 -3.98
C ILE A 90 3.09 4.27 -4.26
N VAL A 91 2.66 4.32 -5.52
CA VAL A 91 1.34 3.79 -5.93
C VAL A 91 1.27 2.27 -5.72
N SER A 92 2.34 1.53 -6.00
CA SER A 92 2.37 0.07 -5.82
C SER A 92 2.30 -0.30 -4.33
N ASN A 93 2.96 0.46 -3.46
CA ASN A 93 2.92 0.26 -2.01
C ASN A 93 1.52 0.51 -1.45
N MET A 94 0.85 1.57 -1.90
CA MET A 94 -0.56 1.85 -1.55
C MET A 94 -1.48 0.66 -1.89
N GLN A 95 -1.32 0.06 -3.08
CA GLN A 95 -2.11 -1.11 -3.48
C GLN A 95 -1.79 -2.36 -2.63
N SER A 96 -0.52 -2.53 -2.26
CA SER A 96 -0.06 -3.66 -1.43
C SER A 96 -0.59 -3.57 0.01
N GLU A 97 -0.58 -2.38 0.61
CA GLU A 97 -1.10 -2.13 1.96
C GLU A 97 -2.61 -2.37 2.03
N ALA A 98 -3.35 -1.90 1.02
CA ALA A 98 -4.77 -2.20 0.88
C ALA A 98 -5.04 -3.71 0.71
N SER A 99 -4.21 -4.41 -0.06
CA SER A 99 -4.34 -5.87 -0.29
C SER A 99 -3.94 -6.71 0.94
N THR A 100 -2.99 -6.25 1.73
CA THR A 100 -2.54 -6.95 2.96
C THR A 100 -3.63 -6.93 4.01
N THR A 101 -4.35 -5.81 4.14
CA THR A 101 -5.55 -5.72 4.98
C THR A 101 -6.56 -6.80 4.59
N ALA A 102 -6.86 -6.98 3.30
CA ALA A 102 -7.78 -8.02 2.83
C ALA A 102 -7.29 -9.46 3.14
N LYS A 103 -5.98 -9.74 3.01
CA LYS A 103 -5.40 -11.05 3.33
C LYS A 103 -5.47 -11.37 4.83
N SER A 104 -5.19 -10.38 5.69
CA SER A 104 -5.24 -10.56 7.16
C SER A 104 -6.65 -10.91 7.63
N GLN A 105 -7.68 -10.26 7.06
CA GLN A 105 -9.08 -10.54 7.37
C GLN A 105 -9.50 -11.96 6.95
N LEU A 106 -9.03 -12.42 5.79
CA LEU A 106 -9.28 -13.79 5.30
C LEU A 106 -8.68 -14.86 6.23
N ALA A 107 -7.49 -14.60 6.79
CA ALA A 107 -6.85 -15.49 7.76
C ALA A 107 -7.63 -15.53 9.09
N GLU A 108 -8.15 -14.38 9.56
CA GLU A 108 -9.02 -14.34 10.73
C GLU A 108 -10.32 -15.13 10.51
N TYR A 109 -10.99 -15.00 9.36
CA TYR A 109 -12.18 -15.80 9.05
C TYR A 109 -11.90 -17.30 9.04
N GLN A 110 -10.77 -17.73 8.49
CA GLN A 110 -10.38 -19.14 8.52
C GLN A 110 -10.21 -19.62 9.97
N ARG A 111 -9.53 -18.83 10.81
CA ARG A 111 -9.31 -19.12 12.23
C ARG A 111 -10.62 -19.18 13.01
N GLU A 112 -11.50 -18.20 12.83
CA GLU A 112 -12.83 -18.17 13.47
C GLU A 112 -13.70 -19.34 13.01
N GLY A 113 -13.71 -19.66 11.71
CA GLY A 113 -14.41 -20.82 11.17
C GLY A 113 -13.91 -22.14 11.78
N GLN A 114 -12.59 -22.27 11.97
CA GLN A 114 -11.99 -23.42 12.63
C GLN A 114 -12.33 -23.47 14.13
N GLU A 115 -12.36 -22.34 14.83
CA GLU A 115 -12.80 -22.29 16.23
C GLU A 115 -14.28 -22.68 16.38
N VAL A 116 -15.14 -22.21 15.47
CA VAL A 116 -16.56 -22.59 15.46
C VAL A 116 -16.69 -24.09 15.20
N LEU A 117 -16.02 -24.62 14.17
CA LEU A 117 -16.02 -26.05 13.88
C LEU A 117 -15.55 -26.88 15.08
N ASN A 118 -14.45 -26.47 15.73
CA ASN A 118 -13.91 -27.10 16.92
C ASN A 118 -14.88 -27.04 18.12
N LYS A 119 -15.65 -25.96 18.27
CA LYS A 119 -16.70 -25.84 19.30
C LYS A 119 -17.88 -26.79 19.01
N PHE A 120 -18.17 -27.06 17.74
CA PHE A 120 -19.19 -28.03 17.34
C PHE A 120 -18.74 -29.48 17.51
N THR A 121 -17.49 -29.83 17.16
CA THR A 121 -16.94 -31.18 17.35
C THR A 121 -16.54 -31.49 18.80
N LYS A 122 -16.36 -30.48 19.67
CA LYS A 122 -16.12 -30.68 21.11
C LYS A 122 -17.38 -30.81 21.96
N LYS A 123 -18.60 -30.69 21.42
CA LYS A 123 -19.79 -31.14 22.14
C LYS A 123 -19.87 -32.66 22.04
N PRO A 124 -19.87 -33.40 23.15
CA PRO A 124 -19.96 -34.85 23.07
C PRO A 124 -21.27 -35.21 22.39
N VAL A 125 -21.19 -36.14 21.42
CA VAL A 125 -22.32 -36.97 21.01
C VAL A 125 -23.00 -37.42 22.30
N LEU A 126 -24.29 -37.14 22.42
CA LEU A 126 -25.12 -37.60 23.52
C LEU A 126 -24.79 -39.07 23.76
N GLU A 127 -24.14 -39.37 24.90
CA GLU A 127 -24.11 -40.73 25.41
C GLU A 127 -25.57 -41.13 25.60
N SER A 128 -26.11 -41.87 24.65
CA SER A 128 -27.26 -42.74 24.88
C SER A 128 -26.79 -43.87 25.80
N GLY A 129 -26.47 -43.52 27.04
CA GLY A 129 -26.32 -44.43 28.14
C GLY A 129 -27.70 -44.73 28.71
N VAL A 130 -28.40 -45.70 28.12
CA VAL A 130 -29.30 -46.54 28.91
C VAL A 130 -28.86 -47.99 28.72
N VAL A 131 -28.47 -48.52 29.87
CA VAL A 131 -27.84 -49.78 30.21
C VAL A 131 -28.66 -51.00 29.75
N VAL A 132 -27.95 -52.04 29.36
CA VAL A 132 -28.46 -53.40 29.06
C VAL A 132 -28.70 -54.18 30.38
N ALA A 133 -29.82 -54.92 30.41
CA ALA A 133 -30.11 -56.16 31.17
C ALA A 133 -30.49 -56.10 32.67
N PRO A 134 -31.18 -57.13 33.21
CA PRO A 134 -31.48 -58.46 32.62
C PRO A 134 -32.90 -58.68 32.08
#